data_AF-A0AAJ7E5K9-F1
#
_entry.id   AF-A0AAJ7E5K9-F1
#
_cell.length_a   1.000
_cell.length_b   1.000
_cell.length_c   1.000
_cell.angle_alpha   90.00
_cell.angle_beta   90.00
_cell.angle_gamma   90.00
#
_symmetry.space_group_name_H-M   'P 1'
#
loop_
_entity.id
_entity.type
_entity.pdbx_description
1 polymer ?
#
loop_
_entity_poly.entity_id
_entity_poly.type
_entity_poly.pdbx_seq_one_letter_code
_entity_poly.pdbx_strand_id
1 'polypeptide(L)'
;MPGHLHSEFLQTNANHSARAQDLLMQVLAESRIAVAVVAEPYVIPPHSSWVGDTEGLVGMVAPPAGQQRLSLRERGAGYVAANWGEVVLIGVYFSPNRNLSQFERFLDGLEPVVLRASPAQVIVMGDLNAKCAEWGSSITDAKGALLRDWATVIGLAPENQGTAYTCVRGRGGSVVN
;
A
#
# COMPACT_ATOMS: atom_id res chain seq x y z
N MET A 1 11.14 27.20 16.14
CA MET A 1 10.67 26.54 14.91
C MET A 1 10.52 25.05 15.23
N PRO A 2 9.32 24.46 15.20
CA PRO A 2 9.21 23.01 15.32
C PRO A 2 9.81 22.41 14.05
N GLY A 3 10.81 21.54 14.19
CA GLY A 3 11.38 20.83 13.04
C GLY A 3 10.30 19.96 12.40
N HIS A 4 10.12 20.07 11.09
CA HIS A 4 9.33 19.11 10.34
C HIS A 4 9.94 17.72 10.55
N LEU A 5 9.27 16.87 11.31
CA LEU A 5 9.63 15.45 11.42
C LEU A 5 9.36 14.82 10.06
N HIS A 6 10.43 14.62 9.28
CA HIS A 6 10.35 13.85 8.05
C HIS A 6 9.96 12.43 8.43
N SER A 7 8.79 11.98 7.96
CA SER A 7 8.25 10.67 8.28
C SER A 7 8.50 9.74 7.10
N GLU A 8 9.11 8.58 7.38
CA GLU A 8 9.42 7.59 6.36
C GLU A 8 8.34 6.51 6.36
N PHE A 9 7.76 6.26 5.20
CA PHE A 9 6.82 5.17 4.97
C PHE A 9 7.50 4.08 4.17
N LEU A 10 7.22 2.82 4.51
CA LEU A 10 7.72 1.67 3.78
C LEU A 10 6.57 0.92 3.12
N GLN A 11 6.73 0.54 1.85
CA GLN A 11 5.85 -0.37 1.16
C GLN A 11 6.62 -1.64 0.78
N THR A 12 6.03 -2.82 1.01
CA THR A 12 6.64 -4.10 0.62
C THR A 12 5.59 -5.16 0.33
N ASN A 13 5.94 -6.16 -0.50
CA ASN A 13 5.18 -7.40 -0.64
C ASN A 13 5.99 -8.54 -0.01
N ALA A 14 5.46 -9.14 1.06
CA ALA A 14 6.12 -10.22 1.79
C ALA A 14 5.93 -11.60 1.16
N ASN A 15 5.08 -11.72 0.13
CA ASN A 15 4.80 -12.94 -0.64
C ASN A 15 4.55 -14.16 0.29
N HIS A 16 3.74 -13.91 1.33
CA HIS A 16 3.36 -14.85 2.39
C HIS A 16 4.55 -15.55 3.08
N SER A 17 5.71 -14.90 3.14
CA SER A 17 6.92 -15.44 3.75
C SER A 17 7.09 -14.98 5.20
N ALA A 18 7.08 -15.93 6.14
CA ALA A 18 7.33 -15.64 7.55
C ALA A 18 8.69 -14.94 7.75
N ARG A 19 9.73 -15.37 7.04
CA ARG A 19 11.06 -14.76 7.11
C ARG A 19 11.11 -13.34 6.56
N ALA A 20 10.37 -13.06 5.50
CA ALA A 20 10.28 -11.70 4.95
C ALA A 20 9.54 -10.77 5.92
N GLN A 21 8.49 -11.27 6.57
CA GLN A 21 7.79 -10.53 7.59
C GLN A 21 8.66 -10.30 8.85
N ASP A 22 9.42 -11.30 9.31
CA ASP A 22 10.37 -11.13 10.43
C ASP A 22 11.42 -10.07 10.10
N LEU A 23 11.96 -10.08 8.88
CA LEU A 23 12.90 -9.07 8.41
C LEU A 23 12.27 -7.67 8.36
N LEU A 24 11.02 -7.55 7.89
CA LEU A 24 10.27 -6.29 7.95
C LEU A 24 10.15 -5.77 9.38
N MET A 25 9.83 -6.65 10.34
CA MET A 25 9.75 -6.27 11.75
C MET A 25 11.09 -5.82 12.32
N GLN A 26 12.19 -6.47 11.92
CA GLN A 26 13.53 -6.05 12.30
C GLN A 26 13.87 -4.67 11.72
N VAL A 27 13.58 -4.44 10.43
CA VAL A 27 13.80 -3.15 9.76
C VAL A 27 13.00 -2.03 10.43
N LEU A 28 11.75 -2.29 10.82
CA LEU A 28 10.91 -1.35 11.57
C LEU A 28 11.46 -1.05 12.97
N ALA A 29 12.13 -2.01 13.61
CA ALA A 29 12.74 -1.82 14.93
C ALA A 29 14.06 -1.04 14.85
N GLU A 30 14.81 -1.18 13.77
CA GLU A 30 16.15 -0.57 13.60
C GLU A 30 16.13 0.77 12.86
N SER A 31 15.07 1.06 12.09
CA SER A 31 14.96 2.24 11.22
C SER A 31 13.96 3.27 11.76
N ARG A 32 13.98 4.48 11.20
CA ARG A 32 13.02 5.55 11.53
C ARG A 32 11.72 5.50 10.70
N ILE A 33 11.31 4.30 10.30
CA ILE A 33 10.09 4.10 9.53
C ILE A 33 8.88 4.29 10.45
N ALA A 34 8.00 5.21 10.06
CA ALA A 34 6.80 5.57 10.80
C ALA A 34 5.70 4.49 10.68
N VAL A 35 5.46 4.02 9.46
CA VAL A 35 4.49 2.96 9.14
C VAL A 35 5.01 2.15 7.95
N ALA A 36 4.83 0.83 8.00
CA ALA A 36 4.95 -0.01 6.83
C ALA A 36 3.58 -0.52 6.36
N VAL A 37 3.36 -0.51 5.04
CA VAL A 37 2.28 -1.21 4.36
C VAL A 37 2.85 -2.48 3.74
N VAL A 38 2.24 -3.61 4.07
CA VAL A 38 2.70 -4.93 3.64
C VAL A 38 1.60 -5.66 2.87
N ALA A 39 1.87 -5.94 1.60
CA ALA A 39 1.09 -6.87 0.79
C ALA A 39 1.52 -8.32 1.08
N GLU A 40 0.57 -9.24 1.04
CA GLU A 40 0.73 -10.67 1.31
C GLU A 40 1.56 -10.97 2.57
N PRO A 41 1.21 -10.44 3.76
CA PRO A 41 1.87 -10.83 4.99
C PRO A 41 1.71 -12.34 5.24
N TYR A 42 2.64 -12.94 5.99
CA TYR A 42 2.47 -14.31 6.47
C TYR A 42 1.30 -14.40 7.46
N VAL A 43 1.21 -13.41 8.35
CA VAL A 43 0.10 -13.26 9.29
C VAL A 43 -0.07 -11.80 9.67
N ILE A 44 -1.32 -11.38 9.93
CA ILE A 44 -1.60 -10.08 10.57
C ILE A 44 -1.87 -10.36 12.06
N PRO A 45 -0.93 -10.05 12.98
CA PRO A 45 -1.10 -10.35 14.39
C PRO A 45 -2.26 -9.55 15.01
N PRO A 46 -2.99 -10.10 15.99
CA PRO A 46 -4.02 -9.38 16.74
C PRO A 46 -3.38 -8.43 17.78
N HIS A 47 -2.60 -7.46 17.31
CA HIS A 47 -1.84 -6.52 18.12
C HIS A 47 -2.19 -5.08 17.74
N SER A 48 -2.19 -4.15 18.69
CA SER A 48 -2.62 -2.75 18.48
C SER A 48 -1.76 -1.96 17.48
N SER A 49 -0.54 -2.42 17.24
CA SER A 49 0.35 -1.88 16.20
C SER A 49 -0.04 -2.25 14.78
N TRP A 50 -0.92 -3.24 14.61
CA TRP A 50 -1.30 -3.79 13.32
C TRP A 50 -2.75 -3.46 13.00
N VAL A 51 -2.99 -3.14 11.73
CA VAL A 51 -4.32 -3.20 11.13
C VAL A 51 -4.23 -4.00 9.84
N GLY A 52 -5.30 -4.68 9.50
CA GLY A 52 -5.37 -5.55 8.34
C GLY A 52 -6.68 -5.43 7.61
N ASP A 53 -6.66 -5.79 6.34
CA ASP A 53 -7.85 -5.98 5.55
C ASP A 53 -8.69 -7.17 6.07
N THR A 54 -9.78 -7.48 5.38
CA THR A 54 -10.69 -8.57 5.80
C THR A 54 -10.20 -9.96 5.38
N GLU A 55 -9.27 -10.04 4.41
CA GLU A 55 -8.80 -11.31 3.83
C GLU A 55 -7.37 -11.68 4.27
N GLY A 56 -6.67 -10.80 4.99
CA GLY A 56 -5.28 -11.00 5.39
C GLY A 56 -4.27 -10.79 4.25
N LEU A 57 -4.69 -10.12 3.17
CA LEU A 57 -3.90 -9.87 1.97
C LEU A 57 -3.08 -8.59 2.05
N VAL A 58 -3.50 -7.63 2.89
CA VAL A 58 -2.74 -6.40 3.10
C VAL A 58 -2.88 -5.93 4.55
N GLY A 59 -1.76 -5.50 5.11
CA GLY A 59 -1.71 -4.96 6.47
C GLY A 59 -0.89 -3.68 6.56
N MET A 60 -1.10 -2.94 7.64
CA MET A 60 -0.23 -1.85 8.05
C MET A 60 0.30 -2.11 9.45
N VAL A 61 1.54 -1.72 9.68
CA VAL A 61 2.18 -1.82 10.98
C VAL A 61 2.91 -0.54 11.33
N ALA A 62 2.65 -0.03 12.53
CA ALA A 62 3.41 1.07 13.13
C ALA A 62 4.28 0.53 14.27
N PRO A 63 5.53 1.03 14.44
CA PRO A 63 6.39 0.61 15.55
C PRO A 63 5.68 0.76 16.90
N PRO A 64 5.72 -0.26 17.79
CA PRO A 64 5.09 -0.16 19.10
C PRO A 64 5.60 1.00 19.97
N ALA A 65 6.85 1.43 19.76
CA ALA A 65 7.45 2.58 20.44
C ALA A 65 7.14 3.93 19.78
N GLY A 66 6.43 3.94 18.64
CA GLY A 66 6.07 5.14 17.91
C GLY A 66 5.10 6.03 18.68
N GLN A 67 5.26 7.36 18.53
CA GLN A 67 4.43 8.36 19.19
C GLN A 67 3.02 8.43 18.58
N GLN A 68 2.90 8.22 17.27
CA GLN A 68 1.62 8.13 16.56
C GLN A 68 1.20 6.66 16.37
N ARG A 69 -0.10 6.41 16.52
CA ARG A 69 -0.71 5.08 16.38
C ARG A 69 -1.58 5.04 15.14
N LEU A 70 -1.70 3.84 14.58
CA LEU A 70 -2.69 3.56 13.54
C LEU A 70 -4.07 3.46 14.20
N SER A 71 -5.04 4.21 13.66
CA SER A 71 -6.44 4.09 14.05
C SER A 71 -7.24 3.62 12.84
N LEU A 72 -7.76 2.39 12.93
CA LEU A 72 -8.55 1.79 11.85
C LEU A 72 -9.76 2.67 11.54
N ARG A 73 -9.91 3.07 10.28
CA ARG A 73 -11.10 3.77 9.78
C ARG A 73 -12.08 2.80 9.16
N GLU A 74 -11.57 1.98 8.24
CA GLU A 74 -12.36 1.12 7.39
C GLU A 74 -11.47 0.01 6.82
N ARG A 75 -12.05 -1.12 6.45
CA ARG A 75 -11.36 -2.21 5.76
C ARG A 75 -12.35 -3.00 4.92
N GLY A 76 -11.85 -3.61 3.84
CA GLY A 76 -12.62 -4.50 2.99
C GLY A 76 -11.72 -5.60 2.42
N ALA A 77 -12.16 -6.21 1.32
CA ALA A 77 -11.38 -7.26 0.65
C ALA A 77 -10.23 -6.62 -0.15
N GLY A 78 -8.99 -6.87 0.25
CA GLY A 78 -7.81 -6.32 -0.41
C GLY A 78 -7.51 -4.84 -0.11
N TYR A 79 -8.17 -4.22 0.88
CA TYR A 79 -7.78 -2.89 1.35
C TYR A 79 -8.00 -2.69 2.87
N VAL A 80 -7.17 -1.82 3.45
CA VAL A 80 -7.33 -1.29 4.81
C VAL A 80 -7.00 0.20 4.83
N ALA A 81 -7.83 1.00 5.49
CA ALA A 81 -7.64 2.43 5.67
C ALA A 81 -7.50 2.77 7.15
N ALA A 82 -6.47 3.53 7.49
CA ALA A 82 -6.21 3.94 8.87
C ALA A 82 -5.74 5.40 8.94
N ASN A 83 -6.12 6.09 10.01
CA ASN A 83 -5.55 7.39 10.35
C ASN A 83 -4.16 7.17 10.97
N TRP A 84 -3.22 8.01 10.57
CA TRP A 84 -1.92 8.18 11.20
C TRP A 84 -1.67 9.68 11.35
N GLY A 85 -1.99 10.22 12.54
CA GLY A 85 -2.08 11.66 12.73
C GLY A 85 -3.14 12.28 11.82
N GLU A 86 -2.75 13.31 11.07
CA GLU A 86 -3.60 14.03 10.10
C GLU A 86 -3.63 13.38 8.70
N VAL A 87 -2.87 12.29 8.51
CA VAL A 87 -2.77 11.58 7.23
C VAL A 87 -3.64 10.32 7.27
N VAL A 88 -4.35 10.05 6.17
CA VAL A 88 -5.04 8.78 5.95
C VAL A 88 -4.17 7.90 5.08
N LEU A 89 -3.72 6.79 5.65
CA LEU A 89 -3.00 5.75 4.92
C LEU A 89 -4.02 4.73 4.42
N ILE A 90 -3.90 4.32 3.16
CA ILE A 90 -4.72 3.28 2.54
C ILE A 90 -3.78 2.24 1.94
N GLY A 91 -3.86 1.03 2.48
CA GLY A 91 -3.07 -0.13 2.09
C GLY A 91 -3.90 -0.95 1.15
N VAL A 92 -3.37 -1.29 -0.02
CA VAL A 92 -4.08 -2.04 -1.06
C VAL A 92 -3.31 -3.26 -1.53
N TYR A 93 -4.03 -4.32 -1.88
CA TYR A 93 -3.48 -5.42 -2.64
C TYR A 93 -4.52 -5.95 -3.61
N PHE A 94 -4.09 -6.17 -4.85
CA PHE A 94 -4.90 -6.84 -5.85
C PHE A 94 -4.12 -7.96 -6.52
N SER A 95 -4.62 -9.19 -6.38
CA SER A 95 -3.97 -10.37 -6.93
C SER A 95 -3.82 -10.29 -8.46
N PRO A 96 -2.66 -10.64 -9.02
CA PRO A 96 -2.44 -10.63 -10.47
C PRO A 96 -3.37 -11.61 -11.21
N ASN A 97 -3.83 -12.66 -10.52
CA ASN A 97 -4.68 -13.72 -11.07
C ASN A 97 -6.14 -13.31 -11.26
N ARG A 98 -6.56 -12.17 -10.68
CA ARG A 98 -7.92 -11.64 -10.84
C ARG A 98 -8.02 -10.84 -12.14
N ASN A 99 -9.18 -10.92 -12.81
CA ASN A 99 -9.41 -10.31 -14.12
C ASN A 99 -9.72 -8.81 -14.05
N LEU A 100 -9.84 -8.16 -15.22
CA LEU A 100 -10.09 -6.71 -15.33
C LEU A 100 -11.41 -6.29 -14.70
N SER A 101 -12.51 -7.01 -14.92
CA SER A 101 -13.81 -6.64 -14.32
C SER A 101 -13.81 -6.79 -12.79
N GLN A 102 -13.02 -7.70 -12.23
CA GLN A 102 -12.79 -7.77 -10.79
C GLN A 102 -11.93 -6.62 -10.28
N PHE A 103 -11.06 -6.06 -11.12
CA PHE A 103 -10.21 -4.91 -10.83
C PHE A 103 -11.03 -3.62 -10.84
N GLU A 104 -11.88 -3.42 -11.84
CA GLU A 104 -12.87 -2.32 -11.89
C GLU A 104 -13.71 -2.28 -10.62
N ARG A 105 -14.36 -3.40 -10.26
CA ARG A 105 -15.16 -3.47 -9.02
C ARG A 105 -14.35 -3.19 -7.75
N PHE A 106 -13.06 -3.54 -7.75
CA PHE A 106 -12.18 -3.22 -6.62
C PHE A 106 -11.94 -1.71 -6.53
N LEU A 107 -11.67 -1.04 -7.65
CA LEU A 107 -11.51 0.42 -7.71
C LEU A 107 -12.81 1.17 -7.38
N ASP A 108 -13.96 0.68 -7.86
CA ASP A 108 -15.28 1.23 -7.52
C ASP A 108 -15.55 1.19 -6.00
N GLY A 109 -15.08 0.13 -5.34
CA GLY A 109 -15.18 -0.02 -3.89
C GLY A 109 -14.20 0.88 -3.14
N LEU A 110 -13.02 1.13 -3.71
CA LEU A 110 -11.95 1.93 -3.11
C LEU A 110 -12.17 3.44 -3.27
N GLU A 111 -12.73 3.88 -4.39
CA GLU A 111 -13.05 5.28 -4.68
C GLU A 111 -13.76 6.00 -3.52
N PRO A 112 -14.89 5.51 -3.01
CA PRO A 112 -15.60 6.21 -1.95
C PRO A 112 -14.82 6.20 -0.62
N VAL A 113 -13.87 5.28 -0.42
CA VAL A 113 -12.97 5.28 0.74
C VAL A 113 -12.00 6.45 0.66
N VAL A 114 -11.42 6.68 -0.53
CA VAL A 114 -10.51 7.82 -0.79
C VAL A 114 -11.28 9.14 -0.67
N LEU A 115 -12.45 9.25 -1.30
CA LEU A 115 -13.23 10.49 -1.30
C LEU A 115 -13.71 10.87 0.10
N ARG A 116 -14.11 9.91 0.94
CA ARG A 116 -14.49 10.15 2.35
C ARG A 116 -13.32 10.55 3.26
N ALA A 117 -12.08 10.40 2.81
CA ALA A 117 -10.92 10.86 3.57
C ALA A 117 -10.70 12.38 3.45
N SER A 118 -11.29 13.03 2.45
CA SER A 118 -11.24 14.49 2.27
C SER A 118 -11.78 15.24 3.51
N PRO A 119 -11.14 16.35 3.95
CA PRO A 119 -10.01 17.04 3.32
C PRO A 119 -8.63 16.57 3.78
N ALA A 120 -8.53 15.44 4.50
CA ALA A 120 -7.25 14.94 4.99
C ALA A 120 -6.32 14.54 3.83
N GLN A 121 -5.02 14.60 4.06
CA GLN A 121 -4.04 14.09 3.11
C GLN A 121 -4.17 12.56 3.02
N VAL A 122 -4.27 12.03 1.80
CA VAL A 122 -4.38 10.58 1.56
C VAL A 122 -3.10 10.07 0.92
N ILE A 123 -2.60 8.95 1.43
CA ILE A 123 -1.52 8.19 0.79
C ILE A 123 -2.01 6.76 0.55
N VAL A 124 -2.07 6.37 -0.72
CA VAL A 124 -2.39 5.00 -1.13
C VAL A 124 -1.08 4.27 -1.42
N MET A 125 -0.88 3.13 -0.78
CA MET A 125 0.32 2.28 -0.90
C MET A 125 -0.13 0.84 -1.05
N GLY A 126 0.57 0.06 -1.85
CA GLY A 126 0.23 -1.34 -2.03
C GLY A 126 0.76 -1.98 -3.30
N ASP A 127 0.20 -3.13 -3.64
CA ASP A 127 0.54 -3.88 -4.85
C ASP A 127 -0.74 -4.31 -5.57
N LEU A 128 -1.13 -3.52 -6.56
CA LEU A 128 -2.30 -3.69 -7.41
C LEU A 128 -2.02 -4.59 -8.63
N ASN A 129 -0.77 -5.02 -8.83
CA ASN A 129 -0.33 -5.80 -9.98
C ASN A 129 -0.75 -5.20 -11.33
N ALA A 130 -0.62 -3.87 -11.45
CA ALA A 130 -0.95 -3.09 -12.64
C ALA A 130 0.32 -2.46 -13.24
N LYS A 131 0.43 -2.49 -14.57
CA LYS A 131 1.60 -1.94 -15.29
C LYS A 131 1.20 -0.68 -16.04
N CYS A 132 1.86 0.44 -15.75
CA CYS A 132 1.73 1.68 -16.50
C CYS A 132 3.09 2.36 -16.62
N ALA A 133 3.29 3.05 -17.73
CA ALA A 133 4.50 3.84 -17.97
C ALA A 133 4.67 4.99 -16.95
N GLU A 134 3.56 5.52 -16.42
CA GLU A 134 3.56 6.66 -15.49
C GLU A 134 4.18 6.34 -14.12
N TRP A 135 4.22 5.06 -13.74
CA TRP A 135 4.99 4.59 -12.58
C TRP A 135 6.18 3.72 -12.96
N GLY A 136 6.72 3.89 -14.18
CA GLY A 136 8.03 3.36 -14.58
C GLY A 136 8.03 1.97 -15.23
N SER A 137 6.86 1.42 -15.59
CA SER A 137 6.79 0.15 -16.34
C SER A 137 7.10 0.36 -17.83
N SER A 138 7.72 -0.64 -18.49
CA SER A 138 7.99 -0.57 -19.94
C SER A 138 6.75 -0.76 -20.81
N ILE A 139 5.64 -1.23 -20.21
CA ILE A 139 4.36 -1.45 -20.87
C ILE A 139 3.23 -0.84 -20.04
N THR A 140 2.15 -0.47 -20.70
CA THR A 140 0.87 -0.17 -20.04
C THR A 140 -0.11 -1.28 -20.36
N ASP A 141 -0.56 -2.01 -19.34
CA ASP A 141 -1.61 -3.03 -19.49
C ASP A 141 -3.00 -2.45 -19.19
N ALA A 142 -4.06 -3.23 -19.44
CA ALA A 142 -5.43 -2.75 -19.25
C ALA A 142 -5.74 -2.35 -17.80
N LYS A 143 -5.15 -3.05 -16.82
CA LYS A 143 -5.29 -2.68 -15.41
C LYS A 143 -4.57 -1.36 -15.12
N GLY A 144 -3.36 -1.16 -15.65
CA GLY A 144 -2.61 0.07 -15.46
C GLY A 144 -3.26 1.28 -16.12
N ALA A 145 -3.84 1.13 -17.31
CA ALA A 145 -4.62 2.18 -17.95
C ALA A 145 -5.83 2.58 -17.08
N LEU A 146 -6.59 1.59 -16.60
CA LEU A 146 -7.74 1.84 -15.73
C LEU A 146 -7.34 2.49 -14.41
N LEU A 147 -6.28 1.99 -13.75
CA LEU A 147 -5.80 2.52 -12.49
C LEU A 147 -5.34 3.98 -12.62
N ARG A 148 -4.66 4.33 -13.72
CA ARG A 148 -4.31 5.71 -14.03
C ARG A 148 -5.54 6.58 -14.16
N ASP A 149 -6.48 6.17 -15.01
CA ASP A 149 -7.66 6.97 -15.33
C ASP A 149 -8.49 7.19 -14.04
N TRP A 150 -8.64 6.14 -13.23
CA TRP A 150 -9.24 6.21 -11.90
C TRP A 150 -8.51 7.19 -10.98
N ALA A 151 -7.18 7.07 -10.85
CA ALA A 151 -6.38 7.94 -9.97
C ALA A 151 -6.53 9.41 -10.37
N THR A 152 -6.56 9.70 -11.68
CA THR A 152 -6.76 11.04 -12.23
C THR A 152 -8.13 11.61 -11.84
N VAL A 153 -9.20 10.80 -11.98
CA VAL A 153 -10.58 11.20 -11.65
C VAL A 153 -10.71 11.59 -10.18
N ILE A 154 -10.08 10.85 -9.27
CA ILE A 154 -10.18 11.10 -7.82
C ILE A 154 -9.08 12.03 -7.27
N GLY A 155 -8.21 12.56 -8.14
CA GLY A 155 -7.18 13.53 -7.79
C GLY A 155 -5.95 12.94 -7.08
N LEU A 156 -5.67 11.64 -7.25
CA LEU A 156 -4.41 11.03 -6.82
C LEU A 156 -3.32 11.23 -7.88
N ALA A 157 -2.10 11.48 -7.42
CA ALA A 157 -0.92 11.55 -8.27
C ALA A 157 0.05 10.41 -7.91
N PRO A 158 0.67 9.74 -8.90
CA PRO A 158 1.68 8.73 -8.63
C PRO A 158 2.97 9.37 -8.11
N GLU A 159 3.52 8.82 -7.02
CA GLU A 159 4.79 9.24 -6.41
C GLU A 159 5.95 8.29 -6.73
N ASN A 160 5.73 7.26 -7.55
CA ASN A 160 6.78 6.32 -7.95
C ASN A 160 7.83 7.03 -8.80
N GLN A 161 9.01 7.27 -8.23
CA GLN A 161 10.16 7.83 -8.95
C GLN A 161 11.13 6.71 -9.38
N GLY A 162 11.42 6.64 -10.68
CA GLY A 162 12.46 5.77 -11.25
C GLY A 162 11.94 4.53 -12.00
N THR A 163 12.88 3.78 -12.59
CA THR A 163 12.65 2.55 -13.36
C THR A 163 13.18 1.30 -12.64
N ALA A 164 13.57 1.44 -11.37
CA ALA A 164 14.09 0.36 -10.56
C ALA A 164 12.98 -0.67 -10.26
N TYR A 165 13.24 -1.94 -10.58
CA TYR A 165 12.26 -3.03 -10.45
C TYR A 165 11.69 -3.13 -9.04
N THR A 166 10.37 -3.03 -8.89
CA THR A 166 9.66 -3.27 -7.61
C THR A 166 9.43 -4.76 -7.34
N CYS A 167 9.59 -5.62 -8.35
CA CYS A 167 9.62 -7.08 -8.24
C CYS A 167 10.79 -7.65 -9.07
N VAL A 168 11.68 -8.42 -8.44
CA VAL A 168 12.81 -9.09 -9.13
C VAL A 168 12.59 -10.61 -9.10
N ARG A 169 12.52 -11.25 -10.27
CA ARG A 169 12.53 -12.72 -10.42
C ARG A 169 13.83 -13.17 -11.08
N GLY A 170 14.22 -14.44 -10.89
CA GLY A 170 15.50 -15.00 -11.39
C GLY A 170 15.75 -14.98 -12.91
N ARG A 171 14.83 -14.43 -13.73
CA ARG A 171 15.00 -14.21 -15.17
C ARG A 171 14.59 -12.80 -15.65
N GLY A 172 14.36 -11.85 -14.75
CA GLY A 172 13.99 -10.46 -15.08
C GLY A 172 13.20 -9.77 -13.96
N GLY A 173 13.32 -8.46 -13.87
CA GLY A 173 12.52 -7.64 -12.95
C GLY A 173 11.37 -6.93 -13.67
N SER A 174 10.36 -6.52 -12.91
CA SER A 174 9.27 -5.68 -13.39
C SER A 174 8.96 -4.58 -12.39
N VAL A 175 8.62 -3.40 -12.89
CA VAL A 175 7.96 -2.36 -12.11
C VAL A 175 6.46 -2.58 -12.25
N VAL A 176 5.86 -3.00 -11.15
CA VAL A 176 4.40 -3.13 -10.95
C VAL A 176 4.03 -2.25 -9.76
N ASN A 177 2.86 -1.65 -9.84
CA ASN A 177 2.20 -0.97 -8.73
C ASN A 177 0.90 -1.67 -8.39
#